data_AF-A0A1G9V5Y4-F1
#
_entry.id   AF-A0A1G9V5Y4-F1
#
_cell.length_a   1.000
_cell.length_b   1.000
_cell.length_c   1.000
_cell.angle_alpha   90.00
_cell.angle_beta   90.00
_cell.angle_gamma   90.00
#
_symmetry.space_group_name_H-M   'P 1'
#
loop_
_entity.id
_entity.type
_entity.pdbx_description
1 polymer ?
#
loop_
_entity_poly.entity_id
_entity_poly.type
_entity_poly.pdbx_seq_one_letter_code
_entity_poly.pdbx_strand_id
1 'polypeptide(L)'
;MIATLFDLTFLLIAPFWALMIFAPKWSWTRRIAESYLIVLPPVVIYIVLMVPVLPELLPLVTRPEIGALAEFMSTPTGAALVWAHMLAWDLFVGRWMYLEGRRLDVHPLVMAPVLVITILLAPVGLPLFLIVRKVCDTKNRGAAVVTHQ
;
A
#
# COMPACT_ATOMS: atom_id res chain seq x y z
N MET A 1 4.76 -20.61 -13.60
CA MET A 1 5.71 -19.78 -12.83
C MET A 1 5.18 -18.36 -12.63
N ILE A 2 4.92 -17.59 -13.70
CA ILE A 2 4.41 -16.20 -13.60
C ILE A 2 3.01 -16.13 -12.95
N ALA A 3 2.06 -16.98 -13.35
CA ALA A 3 0.74 -17.06 -12.73
C ALA A 3 0.80 -17.38 -11.23
N THR A 4 1.72 -18.26 -10.83
CA THR A 4 1.94 -18.62 -9.42
C THR A 4 2.50 -17.44 -8.62
N LEU A 5 3.43 -16.67 -9.18
CA LEU A 5 3.96 -15.45 -8.55
C LEU A 5 2.88 -14.36 -8.45
N PHE A 6 2.01 -14.25 -9.47
CA PHE A 6 0.87 -13.36 -9.47
C PHE A 6 -0.10 -13.69 -8.32
N ASP A 7 -0.52 -14.95 -8.17
CA ASP A 7 -1.41 -15.35 -7.07
C ASP A 7 -0.73 -15.22 -5.70
N LEU A 8 0.56 -15.55 -5.62
CA LEU A 8 1.35 -15.42 -4.40
C LEU A 8 1.45 -13.97 -3.92
N THR A 9 1.55 -12.97 -4.82
CA THR A 9 1.53 -11.57 -4.38
C THR A 9 0.27 -11.30 -3.59
N PHE A 10 -0.92 -11.56 -4.14
CA PHE A 10 -2.19 -11.31 -3.45
C PHE A 10 -2.30 -12.05 -2.11
N LEU A 11 -2.05 -13.36 -2.12
CA LEU A 11 -2.15 -14.21 -0.92
C LEU A 11 -1.23 -13.75 0.21
N LEU A 12 -0.08 -13.18 -0.13
CA LEU A 12 0.92 -12.78 0.85
C LEU A 12 0.58 -11.42 1.45
N ILE A 13 -0.04 -10.52 0.70
CA ILE A 13 -0.38 -9.18 1.19
C ILE A 13 -1.71 -9.19 1.96
N ALA A 14 -2.66 -10.03 1.55
CA ALA A 14 -3.97 -10.18 2.18
C ALA A 14 -3.93 -10.33 3.72
N PRO A 15 -3.08 -11.18 4.34
CA PRO A 15 -3.02 -11.30 5.79
C PRO A 15 -2.57 -10.02 6.48
N PHE A 16 -1.66 -9.25 5.87
CA PHE A 16 -1.22 -7.97 6.44
C PHE A 16 -2.36 -6.95 6.46
N TRP A 17 -3.14 -6.87 5.38
CA TRP A 17 -4.33 -6.04 5.33
C TRP A 17 -5.41 -6.50 6.32
N ALA A 18 -5.67 -7.81 6.39
CA ALA A 18 -6.63 -8.38 7.32
C ALA A 18 -6.26 -8.05 8.78
N LEU A 19 -4.97 -8.13 9.14
CA LEU A 19 -4.49 -7.73 10.46
C LEU A 19 -4.75 -6.24 10.75
N MET A 20 -4.45 -5.35 9.79
CA MET A 20 -4.67 -3.92 9.94
C MET A 20 -6.16 -3.53 10.00
N ILE A 21 -7.04 -4.26 9.33
CA ILE A 21 -8.48 -3.97 9.27
C ILE A 21 -9.23 -4.59 10.46
N PHE A 22 -9.03 -5.89 10.72
CA PHE A 22 -9.81 -6.64 11.71
C PHE A 22 -9.17 -6.65 13.11
N ALA A 23 -7.84 -6.59 13.18
CA ALA A 23 -7.09 -6.59 14.44
C ALA A 23 -6.24 -5.31 14.63
N PRO A 24 -6.80 -4.09 14.43
CA PRO A 24 -6.01 -2.85 14.42
C PRO A 24 -5.43 -2.49 15.78
N LYS A 25 -5.98 -2.99 16.89
CA LYS A 25 -5.49 -2.70 18.25
C LYS A 25 -4.52 -3.74 18.79
N TRP A 26 -4.30 -4.83 18.06
CA TRP A 26 -3.43 -5.91 18.53
C TRP A 26 -1.96 -5.47 18.53
N SER A 27 -1.23 -5.82 19.60
CA SER A 27 0.18 -5.45 19.78
C SER A 27 1.07 -6.00 18.67
N TRP A 28 0.77 -7.20 18.16
CA TRP A 28 1.48 -7.80 17.03
C TRP A 28 1.20 -7.07 15.72
N THR A 29 -0.06 -6.72 15.41
CA THR A 29 -0.40 -5.92 14.22
C THR A 29 0.41 -4.63 14.20
N ARG A 30 0.47 -3.93 15.35
CA ARG A 30 1.28 -2.72 15.50
C ARG A 30 2.76 -2.99 15.27
N ARG A 31 3.33 -4.01 15.89
CA ARG A 31 4.76 -4.34 15.77
C ARG A 31 5.15 -4.73 14.34
N ILE A 32 4.29 -5.48 13.65
CA ILE A 32 4.48 -5.88 12.24
C ILE A 32 4.40 -4.64 11.34
N ALA A 33 3.38 -3.80 11.52
CA ALA A 33 3.20 -2.58 10.74
C ALA A 33 4.28 -1.52 11.02
N GLU A 34 4.82 -1.43 12.24
CA GLU A 34 5.95 -0.54 12.57
C GLU A 34 7.22 -0.96 11.82
N SER A 35 7.38 -2.26 11.52
CA SER A 35 8.49 -2.74 10.70
C SER A 35 8.30 -2.40 9.23
N TYR A 36 9.37 -1.94 8.57
CA TYR A 36 9.40 -1.78 7.11
C TYR A 36 9.42 -3.13 6.37
N LEU A 37 9.70 -4.23 7.09
CA LEU A 37 9.76 -5.57 6.53
C LEU A 37 8.42 -6.07 5.99
N ILE A 38 7.31 -5.46 6.38
CA ILE A 38 5.98 -5.80 5.85
C ILE A 38 5.88 -5.61 4.33
N VAL A 39 6.63 -4.65 3.78
CA VAL A 39 6.67 -4.33 2.33
C VAL A 39 7.70 -5.18 1.57
N LEU A 40 8.60 -5.85 2.29
CA LEU A 40 9.70 -6.59 1.69
C LEU A 40 9.22 -7.73 0.77
N PRO A 41 8.23 -8.55 1.15
CA PRO A 41 7.81 -9.65 0.28
C PRO A 41 7.29 -9.26 -1.11
N PRO A 42 6.34 -8.31 -1.29
CA PRO A 42 5.93 -7.90 -2.64
C PRO A 42 7.07 -7.20 -3.41
N VAL A 43 7.96 -6.48 -2.71
CA VAL A 43 9.17 -5.89 -3.32
C VAL A 43 10.12 -6.96 -3.84
N VAL A 44 10.36 -8.03 -3.08
CA VAL A 44 11.19 -9.16 -3.52
C VAL A 44 10.59 -9.82 -4.76
N ILE A 45 9.26 -10.04 -4.78
CA ILE A 45 8.59 -10.61 -5.97
C ILE A 45 8.74 -9.67 -7.17
N TYR A 46 8.54 -8.36 -6.98
CA TYR A 46 8.77 -7.37 -8.03
C TYR A 46 10.20 -7.43 -8.56
N ILE A 47 11.22 -7.46 -7.69
CA ILE A 47 12.63 -7.53 -8.10
C ILE A 47 12.91 -8.82 -8.87
N VAL A 48 12.41 -9.96 -8.40
CA VAL A 48 12.59 -11.26 -9.08
C VAL A 48 11.95 -11.26 -10.47
N LEU A 49 10.79 -10.61 -10.63
CA LEU A 49 10.15 -10.43 -11.93
C LEU A 49 10.90 -9.41 -12.82
N MET A 50 11.46 -8.36 -12.23
CA MET A 50 12.11 -7.25 -12.92
C MET A 50 13.49 -7.62 -13.47
N VAL A 51 14.34 -8.28 -12.66
CA VAL A 51 15.74 -8.59 -13.00
C VAL A 51 15.91 -9.24 -14.39
N PRO A 52 15.14 -10.27 -14.79
CA PRO A 52 15.32 -10.90 -16.09
C PRO A 52 14.91 -10.03 -17.27
N VAL A 53 13.94 -9.11 -17.09
CA VAL A 53 13.43 -8.22 -18.15
C VAL A 53 13.99 -6.81 -18.07
N LEU A 54 14.95 -6.57 -17.17
CA LEU A 54 15.54 -5.26 -16.93
C LEU A 54 16.10 -4.60 -18.23
N PRO A 55 16.77 -5.32 -19.14
CA PRO A 55 17.26 -4.73 -20.40
C PRO A 55 16.13 -4.23 -21.32
N GLU A 56 14.97 -4.88 -21.29
CA GLU A 56 13.78 -4.53 -22.07
C GLU A 56 12.99 -3.39 -21.38
N LEU A 57 12.99 -3.36 -20.04
CA LEU A 57 12.34 -2.33 -19.23
C LEU A 57 13.07 -0.98 -19.24
N LEU A 58 14.41 -0.97 -19.24
CA LEU A 58 15.19 0.27 -19.15
C LEU A 58 14.83 1.29 -20.25
N PRO A 59 14.74 0.91 -21.53
CA PRO A 59 14.31 1.80 -22.60
C PRO A 59 12.89 2.33 -22.40
N LEU A 60 11.97 1.48 -21.94
CA LEU A 60 10.56 1.84 -21.71
C LEU A 60 10.40 2.90 -20.60
N VAL A 61 11.26 2.88 -19.58
CA VAL A 61 11.22 3.85 -18.47
C VAL A 61 12.00 5.13 -18.81
N THR A 62 13.10 5.02 -19.54
CA THR A 62 13.96 6.17 -19.87
C THR A 62 13.48 6.97 -21.07
N ARG A 63 12.75 6.33 -21.99
CA ARG A 63 12.12 6.96 -23.16
C ARG A 63 10.67 6.45 -23.26
N PRO A 64 9.77 6.97 -22.42
CA PRO A 64 8.41 6.47 -22.34
C PRO A 64 7.65 6.76 -23.64
N GLU A 65 7.36 5.69 -24.38
CA GLU A 65 6.50 5.71 -25.56
C GLU A 65 5.26 4.86 -25.28
N ILE A 66 4.08 5.45 -25.45
CA ILE A 66 2.81 4.81 -25.07
C ILE A 66 2.59 3.49 -25.81
N GLY A 67 2.98 3.41 -27.10
CA GLY A 67 2.84 2.19 -27.89
C GLY A 67 3.68 1.03 -27.34
N ALA A 68 4.97 1.28 -27.13
CA ALA A 68 5.89 0.26 -26.61
C ALA A 68 5.54 -0.17 -25.17
N LEU A 69 5.08 0.77 -24.33
CA LEU A 69 4.62 0.46 -22.99
C LEU A 69 3.35 -0.40 -23.00
N ALA A 70 2.38 -0.07 -23.85
CA ALA A 70 1.14 -0.83 -23.98
C ALA A 70 1.40 -2.27 -24.47
N GLU A 71 2.30 -2.43 -25.43
CA GLU A 71 2.71 -3.75 -25.92
C GLU A 71 3.36 -4.57 -24.80
N PHE A 72 4.31 -3.99 -24.06
CA PHE A 72 4.95 -4.67 -22.94
C PHE A 72 3.95 -5.05 -21.84
N MET A 73 3.03 -4.16 -21.48
CA MET A 73 2.00 -4.41 -20.47
C MET A 73 0.98 -5.47 -20.90
N SER A 74 0.80 -5.69 -22.20
CA SER A 74 -0.05 -6.77 -22.73
C SER A 74 0.56 -8.16 -22.54
N THR A 75 1.86 -8.25 -22.24
CA THR A 75 2.52 -9.52 -21.97
C THR A 75 2.22 -10.01 -20.54
N PRO A 76 2.21 -11.33 -20.31
CA PRO A 76 2.05 -11.88 -18.96
C PRO A 76 3.11 -11.38 -17.96
N THR A 77 4.33 -11.16 -18.42
CA THR A 77 5.43 -10.67 -17.59
C THR A 77 5.24 -9.20 -17.22
N GLY A 78 4.91 -8.34 -18.19
CA GLY A 78 4.64 -6.93 -17.94
C GLY A 78 3.44 -6.72 -17.03
N ALA A 79 2.35 -7.47 -17.25
CA ALA A 79 1.18 -7.45 -16.38
C ALA A 79 1.52 -7.87 -14.94
N ALA A 80 2.26 -8.97 -14.74
CA ALA A 80 2.66 -9.43 -13.42
C ALA A 80 3.60 -8.45 -12.71
N LEU A 81 4.51 -7.80 -13.45
CA LEU A 81 5.43 -6.80 -12.92
C LEU A 81 4.70 -5.56 -12.41
N VAL A 82 3.80 -5.01 -13.23
CA VAL A 82 2.98 -3.84 -12.87
C VAL A 82 2.07 -4.18 -11.69
N TRP A 83 1.49 -5.39 -11.68
CA TRP A 83 0.67 -5.87 -10.57
C TRP A 83 1.45 -5.95 -9.26
N ALA A 84 2.63 -6.57 -9.26
CA ALA A 84 3.49 -6.66 -8.08
C ALA A 84 3.94 -5.27 -7.60
N HIS A 85 4.25 -4.36 -8.52
CA HIS A 85 4.60 -2.97 -8.22
C HIS A 85 3.44 -2.23 -7.53
N MET A 86 2.24 -2.31 -8.09
CA MET A 86 1.04 -1.68 -7.54
C MET A 86 0.74 -2.20 -6.14
N LEU A 87 0.77 -3.51 -5.95
CA LEU A 87 0.51 -4.13 -4.65
C LEU A 87 1.57 -3.79 -3.58
N ALA A 88 2.85 -3.69 -3.97
CA ALA A 88 3.90 -3.24 -3.07
C ALA A 88 3.66 -1.79 -2.61
N TRP A 89 3.28 -0.92 -3.55
CA TRP A 89 2.95 0.48 -3.27
C TRP A 89 1.71 0.62 -2.39
N ASP A 90 0.64 -0.13 -2.69
CA ASP A 90 -0.61 -0.11 -1.93
C ASP A 90 -0.39 -0.53 -0.48
N LEU A 91 0.41 -1.58 -0.25
CA LEU A 91 0.75 -2.00 1.10
C LEU A 91 1.60 -0.96 1.83
N PHE A 92 2.55 -0.33 1.14
CA PHE A 92 3.37 0.74 1.73
C PHE A 92 2.49 1.92 2.17
N VAL A 93 1.58 2.37 1.31
CA VAL A 93 0.62 3.43 1.59
C VAL A 93 -0.35 3.01 2.70
N GLY A 94 -0.92 1.82 2.62
CA GLY A 94 -1.84 1.27 3.62
C GLY A 94 -1.21 1.16 5.02
N ARG A 95 0.03 0.68 5.10
CA ARG A 95 0.84 0.66 6.32
C ARG A 95 1.02 2.06 6.89
N TRP A 96 1.41 3.02 6.06
CA TRP A 96 1.59 4.41 6.49
C TRP A 96 0.28 5.01 7.02
N MET A 97 -0.82 4.81 6.30
CA MET A 97 -2.16 5.26 6.69
C MET A 97 -2.60 4.63 8.02
N TYR A 98 -2.35 3.33 8.21
CA TYR A 98 -2.64 2.64 9.46
C TYR A 98 -1.85 3.24 10.63
N LEU A 99 -0.52 3.41 10.50
CA LEU A 99 0.32 3.97 11.57
C LEU A 99 -0.06 5.41 11.90
N GLU A 100 -0.31 6.24 10.89
CA GLU A 100 -0.72 7.64 11.09
C GLU A 100 -2.13 7.73 11.68
N GLY A 101 -3.06 6.86 11.26
CA GLY A 101 -4.39 6.73 11.87
C GLY A 101 -4.31 6.35 13.34
N ARG A 102 -3.39 5.46 13.71
CA ARG A 102 -3.12 5.10 15.12
C ARG A 102 -2.50 6.26 15.91
N ARG A 103 -1.59 7.04 15.30
CA ARG A 103 -0.99 8.23 15.93
C ARG A 103 -2.02 9.32 16.23
N LEU A 104 -3.01 9.48 15.35
CA LEU A 104 -4.07 10.48 15.47
C LEU A 104 -5.29 9.99 16.28
N ASP A 105 -5.23 8.77 16.82
CA ASP A 105 -6.31 8.08 17.52
C ASP A 105 -7.61 8.01 16.71
N VAL A 106 -7.49 7.77 15.40
CA VAL A 106 -8.63 7.58 14.50
C VAL A 106 -9.36 6.30 14.89
N HIS A 107 -10.69 6.38 15.02
CA HIS A 107 -11.50 5.23 15.39
C HIS A 107 -11.37 4.10 14.35
N PRO A 108 -11.16 2.83 14.77
CA PRO A 108 -10.99 1.70 13.85
C PRO A 108 -12.12 1.54 12.83
N LEU A 109 -13.36 1.86 13.19
CA LEU A 109 -14.50 1.79 12.27
C LEU A 109 -14.44 2.80 11.13
N VAL A 110 -13.71 3.91 11.29
CA VAL A 110 -13.45 4.87 10.21
C VAL A 110 -12.23 4.42 9.41
N MET A 111 -11.22 3.89 10.10
CA MET A 111 -9.99 3.45 9.44
C MET A 111 -10.19 2.20 8.57
N ALA A 112 -11.03 1.26 9.00
CA ALA A 112 -11.32 0.03 8.26
C ALA A 112 -11.85 0.26 6.82
N PRO A 113 -12.93 1.04 6.59
CA PRO A 113 -13.42 1.31 5.24
C PRO A 113 -12.41 2.10 4.42
N VAL A 114 -11.64 3.01 5.04
CA VAL A 114 -10.57 3.74 4.36
C VAL A 114 -9.50 2.77 3.86
N LEU A 115 -9.05 1.82 4.68
CA LEU A 115 -8.09 0.79 4.29
C LEU A 115 -8.64 -0.15 3.20
N VAL A 116 -9.93 -0.52 3.27
CA VAL A 116 -10.59 -1.33 2.22
C VAL A 116 -10.63 -0.59 0.89
N ILE A 117 -10.96 0.71 0.90
CA ILE A 117 -10.91 1.54 -0.29
C ILE A 117 -9.48 1.63 -0.81
N THR A 118 -8.47 1.73 0.06
CA THR A 118 -7.07 1.76 -0.37
C THR A 118 -6.61 0.44 -1.00
N ILE A 119 -7.08 -0.73 -0.53
CA ILE A 119 -6.78 -2.02 -1.16
C ILE A 119 -7.29 -2.09 -2.61
N LEU A 120 -8.49 -1.56 -2.83
CA LEU A 120 -9.18 -1.68 -4.12
C LEU A 120 -8.81 -0.54 -5.07
N LEU A 121 -8.65 0.66 -4.53
CA LEU A 121 -8.38 1.91 -5.24
C LEU A 121 -7.45 2.80 -4.38
N ALA A 122 -6.18 2.43 -4.25
CA ALA A 122 -5.20 3.22 -3.51
C ALA A 122 -5.15 4.72 -3.91
N PRO A 123 -5.25 5.09 -5.21
CA PRO A 123 -5.30 6.50 -5.62
C PRO A 123 -6.50 7.28 -5.06
N VAL A 124 -7.58 6.60 -4.69
CA VAL A 124 -8.78 7.19 -4.09
C VAL A 124 -8.71 7.15 -2.56
N GLY A 125 -8.19 6.06 -2.00
CA GLY A 125 -8.05 5.88 -0.56
C GLY A 125 -7.10 6.89 0.09
N LEU A 126 -6.03 7.28 -0.60
CA LEU A 126 -5.06 8.24 -0.08
C LEU A 126 -5.66 9.65 0.15
N PRO A 127 -6.30 10.31 -0.85
CA PRO A 127 -7.01 11.58 -0.61
C PRO A 127 -8.06 11.50 0.49
N LEU A 128 -8.83 10.41 0.53
CA LEU A 128 -9.85 10.19 1.57
C LEU A 128 -9.21 10.18 2.97
N PHE A 129 -8.10 9.48 3.14
CA PHE A 129 -7.37 9.47 4.39
C PHE A 129 -6.79 10.84 4.76
N LEU A 130 -6.30 11.61 3.80
CA LEU A 130 -5.80 12.97 4.05
C LEU A 130 -6.92 13.88 4.60
N ILE A 131 -8.15 13.72 4.13
CA ILE A 131 -9.31 14.43 4.68
C ILE A 131 -9.56 14.01 6.13
N VAL A 132 -9.63 12.71 6.40
CA VAL A 132 -9.81 12.16 7.77
C VAL A 132 -8.71 12.67 8.70
N ARG A 133 -7.45 12.62 8.25
CA ARG A 133 -6.28 13.11 8.95
C ARG A 133 -6.42 14.59 9.33
N LYS A 134 -6.82 15.44 8.39
CA LYS A 134 -7.00 16.87 8.63
C LYS A 134 -8.07 17.16 9.69
N VAL A 135 -9.19 16.43 9.65
CA VAL A 135 -10.27 16.57 10.63
C VAL A 135 -9.81 16.14 12.04
N CYS A 136 -9.12 14.99 12.14
CA CYS A 136 -8.63 14.49 13.42
C CYS A 136 -7.50 15.35 14.02
N ASP A 137 -6.56 15.84 13.21
CA ASP A 137 -5.48 16.73 13.67
C ASP A 137 -6.05 18.06 14.23
N THR A 138 -7.07 18.62 13.57
CA THR A 138 -7.75 19.84 14.02
C THR A 138 -8.42 19.64 15.39
N LYS A 139 -9.10 18.51 15.59
CA LYS A 139 -9.74 18.16 16.86
C LYS A 139 -8.72 18.03 18.00
N ASN A 140 -7.58 17.39 17.74
CA ASN A 140 -6.53 17.17 18.74
C ASN A 140 -5.84 18.49 19.15
N ARG A 141 -5.66 19.44 18.23
CA ARG A 141 -5.15 20.78 18.54
C ARG A 141 -6.12 21.59 19.41
N GLY A 142 -7.41 21.56 19.08
CA GLY A 142 -8.44 22.24 19.87
C GLY A 142 -8.49 21.75 21.31
N ALA A 143 -8.39 20.43 21.53
CA ALA A 143 -8.31 19.85 22.86
C ALA A 143 -7.06 20.31 23.62
N ALA A 144 -5.88 20.32 22.98
CA ALA A 144 -4.63 20.71 23.62
C ALA A 144 -4.58 22.19 24.06
N VAL A 145 -5.24 23.10 23.33
CA VAL A 145 -5.31 24.53 23.68
C VAL A 145 -6.21 24.76 24.90
N VAL A 146 -7.28 23.98 25.06
CA VAL A 146 -8.23 24.14 26.18
C VAL A 146 -7.66 23.63 27.51
N THR A 147 -6.79 22.61 27.49
CA THR A 147 -6.21 22.04 28.73
C THR A 147 -5.02 22.84 29.30
N HIS A 148 -4.55 23.86 28.59
CA HIS A 148 -3.40 24.69 28.98
C HIS A 148 -3.79 26.08 29.57
N GLN A 149 -5.05 26.25 29.97
CA GLN A 149 -5.53 27.40 30.76
C GLN A 149 -6.02 26.95 32.13
#